data_AF-U3U281-F1
#
_entry.id   AF-U3U281-F1
#
_cell.length_a   1.000
_cell.length_b   1.000
_cell.length_c   1.000
_cell.angle_alpha   90.00
_cell.angle_beta   90.00
_cell.angle_gamma   90.00
#
_symmetry.space_group_name_H-M   'P 1'
#
loop_
_entity.id
_entity.type
_entity.pdbx_description
1 polymer ?
#
loop_
_entity_poly.entity_id
_entity_poly.type
_entity_poly.pdbx_seq_one_letter_code
_entity_poly.pdbx_strand_id
1 'polypeptide(L)'
;MIFSVLLIGILWTLGLHGDAIVLVFIQPVWLSNMSENLEAFQHNQPIPHIFTQQFYDLWIAPGGTGALLGLVIFILIRARSRQMKPLGKIAAPAALFNISEPLVFGIPLVMNPYLFLPFILTPVLLVIVSWAAMSSGLVAPPAGIALPFTTPIFVSGYCATGGHISGTVLQVVNLTISLVVYYPFSACGIA
;
A
#
# COMPACT_ATOMS: atom_id res chain seq x y z
N MET A 1 5.32 11.66 5.38
CA MET A 1 4.51 10.50 4.97
C MET A 1 3.15 10.91 4.39
N ILE A 2 2.22 11.51 5.16
CA ILE A 2 0.89 11.90 4.65
C ILE A 2 0.98 12.81 3.41
N PHE A 3 1.80 13.86 3.48
CA PHE A 3 2.03 14.74 2.33
C PHE A 3 2.52 13.98 1.09
N SER A 4 3.47 13.05 1.27
CA SER A 4 4.03 12.22 0.20
C SER A 4 2.95 11.37 -0.47
N VAL A 5 2.13 10.65 0.31
CA VAL A 5 1.08 9.77 -0.24
C VAL A 5 -0.06 10.55 -0.89
N LEU A 6 -0.39 11.75 -0.38
CA LEU A 6 -1.34 12.66 -1.02
C LEU A 6 -0.82 13.11 -2.39
N LEU A 7 0.44 13.55 -2.46
CA LEU A 7 1.04 14.03 -3.70
C LEU A 7 1.17 12.90 -4.74
N ILE A 8 1.63 11.72 -4.31
CA ILE A 8 1.67 10.51 -5.15
C ILE A 8 0.27 10.21 -5.71
N GLY A 9 -0.74 10.18 -4.83
CA GLY A 9 -2.12 9.90 -5.22
C GLY A 9 -2.65 10.89 -6.25
N ILE A 10 -2.48 12.19 -6.01
CA ILE A 10 -2.90 13.25 -6.93
C ILE A 10 -2.21 13.08 -8.29
N LEU A 11 -0.90 12.88 -8.33
CA LEU A 11 -0.17 12.72 -9.60
C LEU A 11 -0.67 11.52 -10.41
N TRP A 12 -0.93 10.38 -9.75
CA TRP A 12 -1.52 9.21 -10.40
C TRP A 12 -2.92 9.47 -10.96
N THR A 13 -3.74 10.24 -10.25
CA THR A 13 -5.06 10.61 -10.76
C THR A 13 -5.00 11.56 -11.97
N LEU A 14 -3.88 12.25 -12.15
CA LEU A 14 -3.58 13.07 -13.34
C LEU A 14 -2.90 12.28 -14.47
N GLY A 15 -2.66 10.97 -14.28
CA GLY A 15 -2.00 10.11 -15.27
C GLY A 15 -0.46 10.15 -15.23
N LEU A 16 0.12 10.81 -14.22
CA LEU A 16 1.56 10.83 -13.99
C LEU A 16 1.95 9.71 -13.03
N HIS A 17 3.12 9.11 -13.22
CA HIS A 17 3.62 8.08 -12.32
C HIS A 17 4.07 8.70 -10.98
N GLY A 18 3.13 8.87 -10.04
CA GLY A 18 3.33 9.63 -8.81
C GLY A 18 4.50 9.12 -7.96
N ASP A 19 4.65 7.81 -7.81
CA ASP A 19 5.76 7.20 -7.05
C ASP A 19 7.12 7.61 -7.63
N ALA A 20 7.31 7.44 -8.94
CA ALA A 20 8.57 7.77 -9.60
C ALA A 20 8.94 9.26 -9.46
N ILE A 21 7.96 10.16 -9.40
CA ILE A 21 8.21 11.59 -9.25
C ILE A 21 8.52 11.94 -7.79
N VAL A 22 7.71 11.46 -6.84
CA VAL A 22 7.80 11.89 -5.42
C VAL A 22 8.93 11.17 -4.70
N LEU A 23 9.13 9.87 -4.96
CA LEU A 23 10.13 9.08 -4.24
C LEU A 23 11.55 9.56 -4.53
N VAL A 24 11.85 10.16 -5.67
CA VAL A 24 13.18 10.76 -5.95
C VAL A 24 13.61 11.76 -4.87
N PHE A 25 12.66 12.49 -4.27
CA PHE A 25 12.96 13.47 -3.23
C PHE A 25 12.94 12.88 -1.83
N ILE A 26 12.11 11.86 -1.59
CA ILE A 26 11.83 11.35 -0.24
C ILE A 26 12.65 10.11 0.10
N GLN A 27 12.94 9.27 -0.90
CA GLN A 27 13.63 8.00 -0.75
C GLN A 27 15.00 8.11 -0.07
N PRO A 28 15.85 9.14 -0.31
CA PRO A 28 17.13 9.25 0.40
C PRO A 28 16.97 9.24 1.93
N VAL A 29 15.96 9.96 2.45
CA VAL A 29 15.67 10.01 3.89
C VAL A 29 15.14 8.65 4.37
N TRP A 30 14.24 8.03 3.61
CA TRP A 30 13.65 6.74 3.97
C TRP A 30 14.68 5.60 3.96
N LEU A 31 15.66 5.65 3.06
CA LEU A 31 16.77 4.70 3.01
C LEU A 31 17.76 4.92 4.15
N SER A 32 18.02 6.17 4.55
CA SER A 32 18.81 6.46 5.77
C SER A 32 18.16 5.83 7.00
N ASN A 33 16.87 6.12 7.21
CA ASN A 33 16.11 5.56 8.32
C ASN A 33 16.10 4.03 8.32
N MET A 34 15.97 3.42 7.13
CA MET A 34 16.04 1.97 6.95
C MET A 34 17.40 1.40 7.37
N SER A 35 18.50 2.07 6.99
CA SER A 35 19.86 1.66 7.36
C SER A 35 20.07 1.72 8.87
N GLU A 36 19.63 2.81 9.51
CA GLU A 36 19.73 3.00 10.96
C GLU A 36 18.88 1.96 11.73
N ASN A 37 17.70 1.62 11.20
CA ASN A 37 16.89 0.53 11.75
C ASN A 37 17.58 -0.84 11.63
N LEU A 38 18.22 -1.12 10.50
CA LEU A 38 18.92 -2.38 10.29
C LEU A 38 20.09 -2.54 11.26
N GLU A 39 20.85 -1.47 11.48
CA GLU A 39 21.94 -1.46 12.46
C GLU A 39 21.42 -1.70 13.88
N ALA A 40 20.35 -1.02 14.28
CA ALA A 40 19.72 -1.24 15.59
C ALA A 40 19.22 -2.68 15.74
N PHE A 41 18.56 -3.22 14.71
CA PHE A 41 18.05 -4.60 14.71
C PHE A 41 19.17 -5.64 14.88
N GLN A 42 20.29 -5.49 14.17
CA GLN A 42 21.44 -6.39 14.25
C GLN A 42 22.10 -6.40 15.64
N HIS A 43 22.02 -5.28 16.36
CA HIS A 43 22.56 -5.14 17.72
C HIS A 43 21.51 -5.37 18.81
N ASN A 44 20.31 -5.86 18.48
CA ASN A 44 19.18 -6.03 19.40
C ASN A 44 18.81 -4.75 20.17
N GLN A 45 18.97 -3.60 19.53
CA GLN A 45 18.61 -2.29 20.06
C GLN A 45 17.17 -1.91 19.65
N PRO A 46 16.52 -0.99 20.38
CA PRO A 46 15.23 -0.46 19.98
C PRO A 46 15.27 0.16 18.59
N ILE A 47 14.32 -0.19 17.73
CA ILE A 47 14.23 0.33 16.36
C ILE A 47 13.83 1.83 16.39
N PRO A 48 14.65 2.74 15.84
CA PRO A 48 14.45 4.18 16.01
C PRO A 48 13.39 4.79 15.08
N HIS A 49 13.17 4.25 13.88
CA HIS A 49 12.31 4.87 12.87
C HIS A 49 11.11 4.01 12.48
N ILE A 50 9.93 4.61 12.44
CA ILE A 50 8.72 3.97 11.86
C ILE A 50 8.67 4.19 10.34
N PHE A 51 8.99 5.41 9.88
CA PHE A 51 8.90 5.76 8.46
C PHE A 51 10.19 5.41 7.73
N THR A 52 10.13 4.29 7.01
CA THR A 52 11.17 3.79 6.09
C THR A 52 10.59 3.54 4.70
N GLN A 53 11.42 3.12 3.76
CA GLN A 53 10.96 2.70 2.43
C GLN A 53 9.95 1.54 2.54
N GLN A 54 10.25 0.55 3.38
CA GLN A 54 9.41 -0.62 3.61
C GLN A 54 8.07 -0.25 4.27
N PHE A 55 8.03 0.78 5.11
CA PHE A 55 6.77 1.25 5.68
C PHE A 55 5.76 1.57 4.56
N TYR A 56 6.19 2.35 3.56
CA TYR A 56 5.36 2.70 2.41
C TYR A 56 5.03 1.47 1.57
N ASP A 57 6.06 0.76 1.10
CA ASP A 57 5.91 -0.33 0.14
C ASP A 57 5.03 -1.47 0.68
N LEU A 58 5.15 -1.82 1.96
CA LEU A 58 4.60 -3.06 2.50
C LEU A 58 3.32 -2.87 3.32
N TRP A 59 3.07 -1.69 3.88
CA TRP A 59 1.85 -1.43 4.66
C TRP A 59 0.91 -0.42 4.01
N ILE A 60 1.42 0.49 3.17
CA ILE A 60 0.60 1.58 2.59
C ILE A 60 0.17 1.28 1.15
N ALA A 61 0.98 0.53 0.40
CA ALA A 61 0.73 0.20 -0.99
C ALA A 61 0.38 -1.29 -1.26
N PRO A 62 -0.47 -1.98 -0.45
CA PRO A 62 -0.87 -3.35 -0.79
C PRO A 62 -1.72 -3.35 -2.07
N GLY A 63 -1.26 -4.03 -3.11
CA GLY A 63 -1.87 -3.92 -4.45
C GLY A 63 -1.29 -2.81 -5.32
N GLY A 64 -0.20 -2.18 -4.88
CA GLY A 64 0.40 -1.01 -5.50
C GLY A 64 -0.22 0.29 -4.99
N THR A 65 0.03 1.36 -5.73
CA THR A 65 -0.35 2.71 -5.31
C THR A 65 -1.85 2.86 -5.19
N GLY A 66 -2.32 3.48 -4.10
CA GLY A 66 -3.74 3.56 -3.77
C GLY A 66 -4.28 2.37 -2.96
N ALA A 67 -3.42 1.43 -2.57
CA ALA A 67 -3.79 0.22 -1.83
C ALA A 67 -4.88 -0.60 -2.55
N LEU A 68 -4.67 -0.84 -3.85
CA LEU A 68 -5.68 -1.35 -4.78
C LEU A 68 -6.06 -2.83 -4.58
N LEU A 69 -5.35 -3.57 -3.72
CA LEU A 69 -5.64 -5.00 -3.54
C LEU A 69 -7.09 -5.23 -3.07
N GLY A 70 -7.63 -4.36 -2.22
CA GLY A 70 -9.04 -4.41 -1.82
C GLY A 70 -10.00 -4.21 -3.00
N LEU A 71 -9.70 -3.27 -3.91
CA LEU A 71 -10.50 -3.06 -5.11
C LEU A 71 -10.48 -4.28 -6.04
N VAL A 72 -9.30 -4.88 -6.26
CA VAL A 72 -9.16 -6.10 -7.07
C VAL A 72 -9.96 -7.26 -6.49
N ILE A 73 -9.84 -7.51 -5.18
CA ILE A 73 -10.59 -8.56 -4.50
C ILE A 73 -12.09 -8.34 -4.69
N PHE A 74 -12.55 -7.10 -4.54
CA PHE A 74 -13.95 -6.77 -4.75
C PHE A 74 -14.42 -7.05 -6.19
N ILE A 75 -13.63 -6.66 -7.19
CA ILE A 75 -13.92 -6.94 -8.61
C ILE A 75 -14.03 -8.44 -8.84
N LEU A 76 -13.10 -9.24 -8.32
CA LEU A 76 -13.12 -10.69 -8.50
C LEU A 76 -14.38 -11.36 -7.91
N ILE A 77 -14.85 -10.87 -6.76
CA ILE A 77 -15.99 -11.45 -6.05
C ILE A 77 -17.33 -10.97 -6.64
N ARG A 78 -17.43 -9.70 -7.03
CA ARG A 78 -18.74 -9.06 -7.30
C ARG A 78 -18.94 -8.55 -8.73
N ALA A 79 -17.91 -8.42 -9.55
CA ALA A 79 -18.06 -7.86 -10.89
C ALA A 79 -18.96 -8.75 -11.77
N ARG A 80 -20.05 -8.15 -12.28
CA ARG A 80 -20.98 -8.81 -13.22
C ARG A 80 -20.73 -8.40 -14.67
N SER A 81 -20.16 -7.21 -14.89
CA SER A 81 -19.92 -6.68 -16.23
C SER A 81 -18.92 -7.52 -17.02
N ARG A 82 -19.16 -7.61 -18.34
CA ARG A 82 -18.30 -8.37 -19.28
C ARG A 82 -16.89 -7.77 -19.41
N GLN A 83 -16.69 -6.52 -19.00
CA GLN A 83 -15.41 -5.81 -19.06
C GLN A 83 -14.60 -5.95 -17.75
N MET A 84 -15.27 -5.82 -16.60
CA MET A 84 -14.60 -5.80 -15.30
C MET A 84 -14.15 -7.19 -14.84
N LYS A 85 -14.90 -8.24 -15.20
CA LYS A 85 -14.57 -9.61 -14.79
C LYS A 85 -13.27 -10.14 -15.42
N PRO A 86 -13.02 -9.99 -16.74
CA PRO A 86 -11.71 -10.31 -17.32
C PRO A 86 -10.59 -9.42 -16.78
N LEU A 87 -10.85 -8.12 -16.61
CA LEU A 87 -9.86 -7.18 -16.11
C LEU A 87 -9.37 -7.55 -14.70
N GLY A 88 -10.28 -7.87 -13.78
CA GLY A 88 -9.93 -8.31 -12.44
C GLY A 88 -9.04 -9.55 -12.44
N LYS A 89 -9.27 -10.51 -13.35
CA LYS A 89 -8.43 -11.71 -13.50
C LYS A 89 -7.02 -11.39 -13.99
N ILE A 90 -6.86 -10.39 -14.85
CA ILE A 90 -5.56 -9.95 -15.36
C ILE A 90 -4.82 -9.11 -14.31
N ALA A 91 -5.54 -8.24 -13.60
CA ALA A 91 -4.96 -7.37 -12.59
C ALA A 91 -4.61 -8.09 -11.28
N ALA A 92 -5.27 -9.21 -10.96
CA ALA A 92 -5.09 -9.88 -9.68
C ALA A 92 -3.68 -10.41 -9.41
N PRO A 93 -3.00 -11.10 -10.34
CA PRO A 93 -1.61 -11.47 -10.15
C PRO A 93 -0.73 -10.24 -9.93
N ALA A 94 -0.89 -9.19 -10.74
CA ALA A 94 -0.11 -7.96 -10.61
C ALA A 94 -0.30 -7.31 -9.23
N ALA A 95 -1.55 -7.15 -8.78
CA ALA A 95 -1.85 -6.57 -7.47
C ALA A 95 -1.34 -7.44 -6.31
N LEU A 96 -1.32 -8.77 -6.43
CA LEU A 96 -0.74 -9.63 -5.39
C LEU A 96 0.75 -9.33 -5.15
N PHE A 97 1.45 -8.91 -6.21
CA PHE A 97 2.84 -8.47 -6.19
C PHE A 97 2.97 -6.93 -6.19
N ASN A 98 1.95 -6.23 -5.69
CA ASN A 98 1.93 -4.77 -5.51
C ASN A 98 2.16 -3.93 -6.79
N ILE A 99 1.77 -4.46 -7.95
CA ILE A 99 1.81 -3.76 -9.23
C ILE A 99 0.41 -3.23 -9.54
N SER A 100 0.27 -1.91 -9.60
CA SER A 100 -1.02 -1.20 -9.73
C SER A 100 -1.45 -0.94 -11.18
N GLU A 101 -0.51 -0.92 -12.12
CA GLU A 101 -0.67 -0.41 -13.48
C GLU A 101 -1.77 -1.11 -14.27
N PRO A 102 -1.90 -2.45 -14.23
CA PRO A 102 -3.00 -3.13 -14.92
C PRO A 102 -4.38 -2.67 -14.47
N LEU A 103 -4.51 -2.21 -13.22
CA LEU A 103 -5.77 -1.72 -12.69
C LEU A 103 -5.96 -0.22 -12.93
N VAL A 104 -4.90 0.58 -12.70
CA VAL A 104 -4.93 2.05 -12.88
C VAL A 104 -5.21 2.44 -14.33
N PHE A 105 -4.67 1.68 -15.29
CA PHE A 105 -4.88 1.93 -16.71
C PHE A 105 -6.00 1.07 -17.32
N GLY A 106 -6.28 -0.10 -16.73
CA GLY A 106 -7.32 -0.99 -17.24
C GLY A 106 -8.74 -0.59 -16.81
N ILE A 107 -8.88 0.00 -15.62
CA ILE A 107 -10.06 0.78 -15.23
C ILE A 107 -9.71 2.23 -15.55
N PRO A 108 -10.63 3.06 -16.06
CA PRO A 108 -10.40 4.50 -16.10
C PRO A 108 -10.35 5.01 -14.66
N LEU A 109 -9.22 4.84 -13.96
CA LEU A 109 -8.97 5.40 -12.63
C LEU A 109 -8.38 6.80 -12.78
N VAL A 110 -7.48 6.96 -13.75
CA VAL A 110 -6.98 8.26 -14.19
C VAL A 110 -8.16 9.16 -14.60
N MET A 111 -8.20 10.36 -14.03
CA MET A 111 -9.25 11.37 -14.23
C MET A 111 -10.69 10.91 -13.89
N ASN A 112 -10.86 9.84 -13.11
CA ASN A 112 -12.18 9.38 -12.68
C ASN A 112 -12.54 9.93 -11.30
N PRO A 113 -13.48 10.88 -11.19
CA PRO A 113 -13.83 11.52 -9.92
C PRO A 113 -14.42 10.55 -8.90
N TYR A 114 -15.02 9.43 -9.33
CA TYR A 114 -15.56 8.42 -8.42
C TYR A 114 -14.46 7.61 -7.74
N LEU A 115 -13.40 7.25 -8.45
CA LEU A 115 -12.28 6.48 -7.89
C LEU A 115 -11.17 7.36 -7.32
N PHE A 116 -11.14 8.65 -7.66
CA PHE A 116 -10.22 9.64 -7.12
C PHE A 116 -10.22 9.66 -5.58
N LEU A 117 -11.40 9.74 -4.98
CA LEU A 117 -11.53 9.83 -3.53
C LEU A 117 -11.01 8.59 -2.79
N PRO A 118 -11.47 7.35 -3.07
CA PRO A 118 -10.95 6.17 -2.37
C PRO A 118 -9.47 5.92 -2.68
N PHE A 119 -8.98 6.28 -3.87
CA PHE A 119 -7.58 6.13 -4.25
C PHE A 119 -6.62 6.97 -3.40
N ILE A 120 -7.02 8.19 -3.04
CA ILE A 120 -6.20 9.07 -2.19
C ILE A 120 -6.47 8.82 -0.71
N LEU A 121 -7.74 8.61 -0.33
CA LEU A 121 -8.14 8.44 1.06
C LEU A 121 -7.58 7.15 1.67
N THR A 122 -7.56 6.05 0.92
CA THR A 122 -7.13 4.75 1.46
C THR A 122 -5.68 4.81 1.96
N PRO A 123 -4.67 5.21 1.16
CA PRO A 123 -3.30 5.34 1.65
C PRO A 123 -3.16 6.25 2.87
N VAL A 124 -3.90 7.37 2.93
CA VAL A 124 -3.87 8.28 4.08
C VAL A 124 -4.35 7.58 5.36
N LEU A 125 -5.46 6.86 5.28
CA LEU A 125 -5.97 6.07 6.41
C LEU A 125 -4.98 4.98 6.83
N LEU A 126 -4.38 4.28 5.85
CA LEU A 126 -3.38 3.26 6.14
C LEU A 126 -2.15 3.85 6.84
N VAL A 127 -1.71 5.06 6.46
CA VAL A 127 -0.60 5.76 7.12
C VAL A 127 -0.96 6.04 8.57
N ILE A 128 -2.14 6.60 8.84
CA ILE A 128 -2.58 6.95 10.19
C ILE A 128 -2.66 5.70 11.07
N VAL A 129 -3.33 4.66 10.59
CA VAL A 129 -3.53 3.40 11.34
C VAL A 129 -2.19 2.69 11.58
N SER A 130 -1.36 2.56 10.55
CA SER A 130 -0.06 1.89 10.66
C SER A 130 0.89 2.65 11.58
N TRP A 131 0.95 3.97 11.46
CA TRP A 131 1.75 4.80 12.35
C TRP A 131 1.26 4.70 13.80
N ALA A 132 -0.05 4.79 14.05
CA ALA A 132 -0.59 4.71 15.40
C ALA A 132 -0.36 3.33 16.04
N ALA A 133 -0.51 2.26 15.27
CA ALA A 133 -0.25 0.89 15.74
C ALA A 133 1.23 0.67 16.07
N MET A 134 2.14 1.20 15.26
CA MET A 134 3.59 1.06 15.50
C MET A 134 4.08 2.00 16.62
N SER A 135 3.58 3.23 16.69
CA SER A 135 4.00 4.21 17.71
C SER A 135 3.49 3.88 19.11
N SER A 136 2.34 3.20 19.22
CA SER A 136 1.83 2.69 20.49
C SER A 136 2.51 1.39 20.95
N GLY A 137 3.38 0.79 20.14
CA GLY A 137 4.04 -0.48 20.43
C GLY A 137 3.18 -1.72 20.22
N LEU A 138 1.94 -1.57 19.70
CA LEU A 138 1.08 -2.70 19.35
C LEU A 138 1.63 -3.52 18.18
N VAL A 139 2.37 -2.88 17.28
CA VAL A 139 2.99 -3.49 16.11
C VAL A 139 4.47 -3.16 16.06
N ALA A 140 5.30 -4.18 15.87
CA ALA A 140 6.73 -3.97 15.68
C ALA A 140 7.00 -3.09 14.43
N PRO A 141 7.89 -2.08 14.52
CA PRO A 141 8.26 -1.25 13.39
C PRO A 141 9.14 -2.02 12.37
N PRO A 142 9.38 -1.46 11.17
CA PRO A 142 10.23 -2.11 10.16
C PRO A 142 11.67 -2.27 10.65
N ALA A 143 12.21 -3.49 10.63
CA ALA A 143 13.54 -3.85 11.11
C ALA A 143 14.69 -3.40 10.19
N GLY A 144 14.41 -2.66 9.11
CA GLY A 144 15.42 -2.24 8.12
C GLY A 144 15.78 -3.30 7.08
N ILE A 145 15.11 -4.46 7.10
CA ILE A 145 15.31 -5.54 6.12
C ILE A 145 14.79 -5.08 4.75
N ALA A 146 15.69 -5.04 3.75
CA ALA A 146 15.39 -4.53 2.42
C ALA A 146 14.59 -5.54 1.57
N LEU A 147 13.32 -5.72 1.90
CA LEU A 147 12.39 -6.54 1.09
C LEU A 147 12.00 -5.80 -0.19
N PRO A 148 11.94 -6.49 -1.34
CA PRO A 148 11.37 -5.92 -2.56
C PRO A 148 9.93 -5.49 -2.33
N PHE A 149 9.51 -4.36 -2.91
CA PHE A 149 8.12 -3.90 -2.84
C PHE A 149 7.14 -4.93 -3.43
N THR A 150 7.60 -5.81 -4.32
CA THR A 150 6.80 -6.90 -4.92
C THR A 150 6.57 -8.08 -3.98
N THR A 151 7.14 -8.08 -2.76
CA THR A 151 6.94 -9.17 -1.80
C THR A 151 5.45 -9.28 -1.44
N PRO A 152 4.81 -10.44 -1.67
CA PRO A 152 3.39 -10.60 -1.41
C PRO A 152 2.98 -10.22 0.01
N ILE A 153 1.77 -9.66 0.12
CA ILE A 153 1.16 -9.32 1.41
C ILE A 153 1.11 -10.54 2.35
N PHE A 154 1.10 -10.28 3.64
CA PHE A 154 1.18 -11.23 4.77
C PHE A 154 2.56 -11.81 5.02
N VAL A 155 3.27 -12.24 3.97
CA VAL A 155 4.66 -12.68 4.07
C VAL A 155 5.56 -11.48 4.33
N SER A 156 5.33 -10.39 3.59
CA SER A 156 6.14 -9.18 3.71
C SER A 156 6.06 -8.56 5.10
N GLY A 157 4.89 -8.51 5.75
CA GLY A 157 4.75 -7.92 7.09
C GLY A 157 5.51 -8.67 8.18
N TYR A 158 5.51 -10.00 8.12
CA TYR A 158 6.30 -10.84 9.04
C TYR A 158 7.79 -10.62 8.85
N CYS A 159 8.26 -10.71 7.61
CA CYS A 159 9.68 -10.56 7.30
C CYS A 159 10.20 -9.15 7.56
N ALA A 160 9.42 -8.11 7.23
CA ALA A 160 9.82 -6.71 7.37
C ALA A 160 10.01 -6.27 8.81
N THR A 161 9.34 -6.95 9.75
CA THR A 161 9.44 -6.68 11.18
C THR A 161 10.44 -7.60 11.87
N GLY A 162 11.27 -8.35 11.14
CA GLY A 162 12.24 -9.26 11.75
C GLY A 162 11.60 -10.51 12.36
N GLY A 163 10.42 -10.91 11.90
CA GLY A 163 9.71 -12.11 12.36
C GLY A 163 8.59 -11.85 13.36
N HIS A 164 8.12 -10.61 13.52
CA HIS A 164 6.99 -10.32 14.39
C HIS A 164 5.66 -10.47 13.65
N ILE A 165 4.80 -11.37 14.13
CA ILE A 165 3.48 -11.63 13.52
C ILE A 165 2.56 -10.39 13.52
N SER A 166 2.82 -9.43 14.42
CA SER A 166 2.10 -8.16 14.47
C SER A 166 2.17 -7.39 13.14
N GLY A 167 3.27 -7.51 12.39
CA GLY A 167 3.42 -6.89 11.08
C GLY A 167 2.41 -7.44 10.06
N THR A 168 2.24 -8.76 10.03
CA THR A 168 1.23 -9.45 9.21
C THR A 168 -0.19 -9.10 9.64
N VAL A 169 -0.47 -9.04 10.95
CA VAL A 169 -1.79 -8.66 11.47
C VAL A 169 -2.15 -7.25 11.02
N LEU A 170 -1.22 -6.30 11.08
CA LEU A 170 -1.45 -4.94 10.58
C LEU A 170 -1.75 -4.93 9.07
N GLN A 171 -1.11 -5.79 8.27
CA GLN A 171 -1.43 -5.91 6.85
C GLN A 171 -2.86 -6.42 6.60
N VAL A 172 -3.36 -7.34 7.43
CA VAL A 172 -4.77 -7.78 7.38
C VAL A 172 -5.72 -6.61 7.70
N VAL A 173 -5.40 -5.82 8.72
CA VAL A 173 -6.16 -4.61 9.07
C VAL A 173 -6.17 -3.62 7.90
N ASN A 174 -5.01 -3.35 7.30
CA ASN A 174 -4.87 -2.42 6.19
C ASN A 174 -5.63 -2.90 4.94
N LEU A 175 -5.57 -4.20 4.62
CA LEU A 175 -6.36 -4.79 3.55
C LEU A 175 -7.87 -4.65 3.81
N THR A 176 -8.29 -4.84 5.06
CA THR A 176 -9.70 -4.66 5.46
C THR A 176 -10.14 -3.22 5.29
N ILE A 177 -9.31 -2.24 5.68
CA ILE A 177 -9.58 -0.81 5.45
C ILE A 177 -9.73 -0.54 3.96
N SER A 178 -8.81 -1.04 3.12
CA SER A 178 -8.90 -0.91 1.67
C SER A 178 -10.23 -1.48 1.14
N LEU A 179 -10.60 -2.70 1.54
CA LEU A 179 -11.88 -3.31 1.15
C LEU A 179 -13.09 -2.44 1.53
N VAL A 180 -13.12 -1.93 2.76
CA VAL A 180 -14.22 -1.10 3.27
C VAL A 180 -14.31 0.24 2.54
N VAL A 181 -13.17 0.90 2.30
CA VAL A 181 -13.13 2.20 1.62
C VAL A 181 -13.52 2.07 0.16
N TYR A 182 -13.05 1.03 -0.54
CA TYR A 182 -13.40 0.82 -1.96
C TYR A 182 -14.80 0.26 -2.17
N TYR A 183 -15.41 -0.39 -1.17
CA TYR A 183 -16.75 -1.00 -1.25
C TYR A 183 -17.84 -0.07 -1.84
N PRO A 184 -18.09 1.15 -1.30
CA PRO A 184 -19.17 2.00 -1.80
C PRO A 184 -18.95 2.46 -3.25
N PHE A 185 -17.71 2.71 -3.66
CA PHE A 185 -17.37 3.20 -5.00
C PHE A 185 -17.43 2.09 -6.06
N SER A 186 -17.04 0.88 -5.66
CA SER A 186 -17.05 -0.29 -6.54
C SER A 186 -18.45 -0.90 -6.70
N ALA A 187 -19.29 -0.86 -5.67
CA ALA A 187 -20.68 -1.31 -5.77
C ALA A 187 -21.54 -0.43 -6.68
N CYS A 188 -21.23 0.86 -6.81
CA CYS A 188 -22.04 1.83 -7.56
C CYS A 188 -21.53 2.09 -8.98
N GLY A 189 -20.23 1.92 -9.25
CA GLY A 189 -19.62 2.24 -10.55
C GLY A 189 -19.09 1.05 -11.36
N ILE A 190 -19.04 -0.16 -10.78
CA ILE A 190 -18.35 -1.33 -11.37
C ILE A 190 -19.29 -2.54 -11.55
N ALA A 191 -20.52 -2.45 -11.05
CA ALA A 191 -21.55 -3.50 -11.17
C ALA A 191 -22.03 -3.70 -12.61
#